data_AF-A0A3C7W0U0-F1
#
_entry.id   AF-A0A3C7W0U0-F1
#
_cell.length_a   1.000
_cell.length_b   1.000
_cell.length_c   1.000
_cell.angle_alpha   90.00
_cell.angle_beta   90.00
_cell.angle_gamma   90.00
#
_symmetry.space_group_name_H-M   'P 1'
#
loop_
_entity.id
_entity.type
_entity.pdbx_description
1 polymer ?
#
loop_
_entity_poly.entity_id
_entity_poly.type
_entity_poly.pdbx_seq_one_letter_code
_entity_poly.pdbx_strand_id
1 'polypeptide(L)'
;ERIFEPLGMTNTHFVVPEGKRDRLAQLYSPRGTTMAWDAPWQFSDEQALEVADPELTRGYLEGNVFESGGGGLVSTAEDYLRFAQMLAGDGAVDGVRLLAPLTVRHLRR
;
A
#
# COMPACT_ATOMS: atom_id res chain seq x y z
N GLU A 1 -10.21 9.95 -4.84
CA GLU A 1 -11.22 10.25 -5.88
C GLU A 1 -11.48 9.09 -6.84
N ARG A 2 -10.87 8.98 -8.03
CA ARG A 2 -11.40 8.10 -9.10
C ARG A 2 -11.36 6.58 -8.88
N ILE A 3 -10.63 6.09 -7.88
CA ILE A 3 -10.49 4.66 -7.60
C ILE A 3 -11.01 4.36 -6.20
N PHE A 4 -10.40 4.94 -5.18
CA PHE A 4 -10.67 4.56 -3.80
C PHE A 4 -12.10 4.87 -3.35
N GLU A 5 -12.64 6.05 -3.69
CA GLU A 5 -14.01 6.42 -3.30
C GLU A 5 -15.07 5.55 -3.98
N PRO A 6 -15.06 5.36 -5.32
CA PRO A 6 -16.01 4.45 -5.97
C PRO A 6 -15.94 3.01 -5.46
N LEU A 7 -14.76 2.52 -5.08
CA LEU A 7 -14.58 1.17 -4.55
C LEU A 7 -14.74 1.07 -3.03
N GLY A 8 -15.04 2.17 -2.34
CA GLY A 8 -15.17 2.18 -0.88
C GLY A 8 -13.87 1.86 -0.12
N MET A 9 -12.70 2.06 -0.73
CA MET A 9 -11.38 1.78 -0.15
C MET A 9 -10.95 2.88 0.85
N THR A 10 -11.70 3.02 1.94
CA THR A 10 -11.56 4.14 2.88
C THR A 10 -10.34 4.06 3.80
N ASN A 11 -9.59 2.96 3.77
CA ASN A 11 -8.37 2.71 4.54
C ASN A 11 -7.11 2.61 3.67
N THR A 12 -7.18 3.01 2.40
CA THR A 12 -6.01 3.15 1.52
C THR A 12 -5.53 4.60 1.49
N HIS A 13 -4.29 4.85 1.91
CA HIS A 13 -3.74 6.21 2.06
C HIS A 13 -2.23 6.26 1.75
N PHE A 14 -1.75 7.40 1.27
CA PHE A 14 -0.31 7.72 1.29
C PHE A 14 0.14 8.19 2.68
N VAL A 15 -0.76 8.84 3.42
CA VAL A 15 -0.55 9.30 4.80
C VAL A 15 -1.72 8.84 5.64
N VAL A 16 -1.47 8.07 6.70
CA VAL A 16 -2.52 7.54 7.57
C VAL A 16 -3.18 8.68 8.34
N PRO A 17 -4.51 8.86 8.20
CA PRO A 17 -5.26 9.86 8.95
C PRO A 17 -5.09 9.68 10.46
N GLU A 18 -5.04 10.78 11.21
CA GLU A 18 -4.75 10.79 12.65
C GLU A 18 -5.59 9.76 13.44
N GLY A 19 -6.91 9.74 13.21
CA GLY A 19 -7.83 8.80 13.87
C GLY A 19 -7.75 7.34 13.40
N LYS A 20 -6.76 6.97 12.57
CA LYS A 20 -6.50 5.59 12.13
C LYS A 20 -5.07 5.12 12.41
N ARG A 21 -4.22 5.97 13.00
CA ARG A 21 -2.79 5.67 13.19
C ARG A 21 -2.55 4.50 14.14
N ASP A 22 -3.46 4.26 15.08
CA ASP A 22 -3.47 3.12 15.99
C ASP A 22 -3.61 1.76 15.27
N ARG A 23 -4.14 1.76 14.04
CA ARG A 23 -4.33 0.57 13.20
C ARG A 23 -3.16 0.29 12.27
N LEU A 24 -2.14 1.15 12.22
CA LEU A 24 -0.97 0.93 11.38
C LEU A 24 -0.13 -0.22 11.97
N ALA A 25 0.06 -1.28 11.19
CA ALA A 25 0.80 -2.44 11.64
C ALA A 25 2.30 -2.15 11.78
N GLN A 26 2.92 -2.73 12.81
CA GLN A 26 4.36 -2.67 13.01
C GLN A 26 5.10 -3.37 11.86
N LEU A 27 6.08 -2.69 11.28
CA LEU A 27 6.99 -3.26 10.29
C LEU A 27 8.16 -3.96 11.00
N TYR A 28 8.59 -5.09 10.43
CA TYR A 28 9.73 -5.87 10.90
C TYR A 28 10.69 -6.13 9.73
N SER A 29 11.97 -6.26 10.03
CA SER A 29 13.03 -6.59 9.07
C SER A 29 13.94 -7.69 9.61
N PRO A 30 14.64 -8.44 8.73
CA PRO A 30 15.77 -9.26 9.15
C PRO A 30 16.76 -8.44 9.96
N ARG A 31 17.26 -9.00 11.06
CA ARG A 31 18.20 -8.31 11.94
C ARG A 31 19.44 -7.84 11.19
N GLY A 32 19.82 -6.58 11.38
CA GLY A 32 20.96 -5.96 10.71
C GLY A 32 20.63 -5.39 9.32
N THR A 33 19.36 -5.41 8.91
CA THR A 33 18.89 -4.69 7.73
C THR A 33 18.91 -3.19 8.00
N THR A 34 19.51 -2.41 7.10
CA THR A 34 19.49 -0.94 7.16
C THR A 34 18.74 -0.38 5.96
N MET A 35 17.75 0.45 6.26
CA MET A 35 16.78 1.00 5.30
C MET A 35 16.67 2.51 5.51
N ALA A 36 17.78 3.22 5.31
CA ALA A 36 17.87 4.66 5.54
C ALA A 36 17.85 5.45 4.23
N TRP A 37 17.28 6.65 4.28
CA TRP A 37 17.23 7.57 3.14
C TRP A 37 18.59 8.23 2.85
N ASP A 38 19.48 8.33 3.85
CA ASP A 38 20.82 8.94 3.77
C ASP A 38 21.97 7.92 3.80
N ALA A 39 21.69 6.62 3.82
CA ALA A 39 22.70 5.57 3.80
C ALA A 39 22.38 4.46 2.79
N PRO A 40 23.38 3.68 2.34
CA PRO A 40 23.14 2.54 1.45
C PRO A 40 22.23 1.51 2.11
N TRP A 41 21.23 1.04 1.37
CA TRP A 41 20.37 -0.05 1.78
C TRP A 41 21.20 -1.33 1.91
N GLN A 42 21.18 -1.94 3.09
CA GLN A 42 21.81 -3.25 3.32
C GLN A 42 20.74 -4.22 3.78
N PHE A 43 20.59 -5.32 3.05
CA PHE A 43 19.67 -6.39 3.42
C PHE A 43 20.46 -7.48 4.12
N SER A 44 19.94 -7.92 5.26
CA SER A 44 20.47 -9.07 5.99
C SER A 44 19.72 -10.34 5.59
N ASP A 45 20.46 -11.44 5.43
CA ASP A 45 19.90 -12.78 5.20
C ASP A 45 19.59 -13.52 6.52
N GLU A 46 19.69 -12.85 7.68
CA GLU A 46 19.31 -13.43 8.96
C GLU A 46 17.82 -13.78 9.01
N GLN A 47 17.48 -14.91 9.65
CA GLN A 47 16.07 -15.30 9.84
C GLN A 47 15.41 -14.63 11.05
N ALA A 48 16.21 -14.11 11.97
CA ALA A 48 15.69 -13.44 13.16
C ALA A 48 15.19 -12.04 12.79
N LEU A 49 13.96 -11.72 13.22
CA LEU A 49 13.33 -10.44 12.96
C LEU A 49 13.59 -9.45 14.10
N GLU A 50 13.68 -8.19 13.72
CA GLU A 50 13.61 -7.05 14.64
C GLU A 50 12.61 -6.02 14.12
N VAL A 51 12.21 -5.08 14.99
CA VAL A 51 11.41 -3.93 14.56
C VAL A 51 12.20 -3.18 13.49
N ALA A 52 11.58 -2.98 12.32
CA ALA A 52 12.21 -2.28 11.23
C ALA A 52 12.49 -0.82 11.62
N ASP A 53 13.36 -0.16 10.85
CA ASP A 53 13.69 1.24 11.06
C ASP A 53 12.41 2.09 11.21
N PRO A 54 12.22 2.81 12.34
CA PRO A 54 11.04 3.64 12.59
C PRO A 54 10.79 4.69 11.49
N GLU A 55 11.82 5.11 10.76
CA GLU A 55 11.70 6.05 9.63
C GLU A 55 10.79 5.50 8.51
N LEU A 56 10.79 4.19 8.29
CA LEU A 56 9.88 3.55 7.32
C LEU A 56 8.42 3.75 7.71
N THR A 57 8.11 3.67 9.00
CA THR A 57 6.75 3.88 9.50
C THR A 57 6.40 5.36 9.55
N ARG A 58 7.38 6.21 9.94
CA ARG A 58 7.24 7.67 10.03
C ARG A 58 6.77 8.30 8.71
N GLY A 59 7.27 7.81 7.57
CA GLY A 59 6.86 8.27 6.24
C GLY A 59 5.33 8.22 6.01
N TYR A 60 4.64 7.25 6.59
CA TYR A 60 3.18 7.11 6.48
C TYR A 60 2.41 7.94 7.51
N LEU A 61 3.08 8.57 8.48
CA LEU A 61 2.43 9.29 9.59
C LEU A 61 2.59 10.81 9.47
N GLU A 62 3.79 11.29 9.11
CA GLU A 62 4.17 12.70 9.26
C GLU A 62 3.99 13.54 7.99
N GLY A 63 3.43 12.97 6.92
CA GLY A 63 3.05 13.74 5.72
C GLY A 63 4.21 14.11 4.82
N ASN A 64 5.37 13.46 4.95
CA ASN A 64 6.46 13.56 3.98
C ASN A 64 6.14 12.65 2.78
N VAL A 65 5.17 13.08 1.98
CA VAL A 65 4.40 12.18 1.11
C VAL A 65 5.21 11.70 -0.08
N PHE A 66 5.47 10.40 -0.15
CA PHE A 66 5.95 9.75 -1.35
C PHE A 66 4.76 9.29 -2.21
N GLU A 67 4.11 10.24 -2.91
CA GLU A 67 2.98 9.98 -3.83
C GLU A 67 3.43 9.36 -5.15
N SER A 68 4.10 8.21 -5.06
CA SER A 68 4.64 7.51 -6.22
C SER A 68 3.62 6.55 -6.82
N GLY A 69 3.62 6.45 -8.15
CA GLY A 69 2.85 5.41 -8.86
C GLY A 69 3.39 4.00 -8.66
N GLY A 70 4.64 3.85 -8.19
CA GLY A 70 5.30 2.56 -7.98
C GLY A 70 5.37 2.10 -6.52
N GLY A 71 4.96 2.93 -5.55
CA GLY A 71 5.02 2.61 -4.12
C GLY A 71 4.56 3.77 -3.24
N GLY A 72 4.43 3.54 -1.92
CA GLY A 72 4.08 4.58 -0.95
C GLY A 72 2.65 4.54 -0.42
N LEU A 73 1.78 3.69 -0.95
CA LEU A 73 0.46 3.44 -0.36
C LEU A 73 0.55 2.40 0.76
N VAL A 74 -0.15 2.67 1.85
CA VAL A 74 -0.58 1.66 2.82
C VAL A 74 -2.06 1.40 2.67
N SER A 75 -2.47 0.16 2.92
CA SER A 75 -3.85 -0.27 2.73
C SER A 75 -4.22 -1.37 3.74
N THR A 76 -5.48 -1.78 3.70
CA THR A 76 -5.95 -3.00 4.37
C THR A 76 -6.13 -4.12 3.36
N ALA A 77 -6.09 -5.37 3.83
CA ALA A 77 -6.37 -6.53 2.99
C ALA A 77 -7.77 -6.44 2.33
N GLU A 78 -8.75 -5.92 3.06
CA GLU A 78 -10.13 -5.75 2.59
C GLU A 78 -10.22 -4.75 1.43
N ASP A 79 -9.61 -3.57 1.58
CA ASP A 79 -9.60 -2.55 0.52
C ASP A 79 -8.85 -3.05 -0.73
N TYR A 80 -7.71 -3.72 -0.52
CA TYR A 80 -6.94 -4.26 -1.63
C TYR A 80 -7.69 -5.40 -2.34
N LEU A 81 -8.45 -6.21 -1.60
CA LEU A 81 -9.29 -7.25 -2.17
C LEU A 81 -10.38 -6.66 -3.07
N ARG A 82 -11.02 -5.56 -2.68
CA ARG A 82 -12.01 -4.87 -3.54
C ARG A 82 -11.39 -4.41 -4.87
N PHE A 83 -10.19 -3.83 -4.83
CA PHE A 83 -9.46 -3.47 -6.05
C PHE A 83 -9.14 -4.69 -6.91
N ALA A 84 -8.64 -5.77 -6.31
CA ALA A 84 -8.33 -7.02 -7.01
C ALA A 84 -9.60 -7.66 -7.62
N GLN A 85 -10.73 -7.64 -6.91
CA GLN A 85 -12.01 -8.11 -7.39
C GLN A 85 -12.54 -7.27 -8.56
N MET A 86 -12.36 -5.94 -8.53
CA MET A 86 -12.69 -5.07 -9.67
C MET A 86 -11.91 -5.48 -10.92
N LEU A 87 -10.61 -5.75 -10.78
CA LEU A 87 -9.80 -6.24 -11.89
C LEU A 87 -10.24 -7.64 -12.32
N ALA A 88 -10.52 -8.57 -11.39
CA ALA A 88 -10.98 -9.92 -11.69
C ALA A 88 -12.34 -9.93 -12.42
N GLY A 89 -13.26 -9.06 -12.01
CA GLY A 89 -14.60 -8.86 -12.59
C GLY A 89 -14.61 -8.02 -13.87
N ASP A 90 -13.53 -8.07 -14.66
CA ASP A 90 -13.36 -7.35 -15.92
C ASP A 90 -13.70 -5.85 -15.81
N GLY A 91 -13.23 -5.22 -14.74
CA GLY A 91 -13.31 -3.78 -14.50
C GLY A 91 -14.48 -3.34 -13.62
N ALA A 92 -15.18 -4.28 -12.98
CA ALA A 92 -16.32 -4.00 -12.12
C ALA A 92 -16.38 -4.91 -10.88
N VAL A 93 -16.92 -4.37 -9.78
CA VAL A 93 -17.20 -5.08 -8.51
C VAL A 93 -18.39 -4.40 -7.83
N ASP A 94 -19.28 -5.17 -7.20
CA ASP A 94 -20.44 -4.67 -6.42
C ASP A 94 -21.28 -3.60 -7.14
N GLY A 95 -21.49 -3.77 -8.45
CA GLY A 95 -22.27 -2.84 -9.27
C GLY A 95 -21.52 -1.57 -9.72
N VAL A 96 -20.28 -1.35 -9.26
CA VAL A 96 -19.41 -0.23 -9.67
C VAL A 96 -18.50 -0.69 -10.81
N ARG A 97 -18.45 0.07 -11.90
CA ARG A 97 -17.52 -0.15 -13.02
C ARG A 97 -16.53 1.00 -13.14
N LEU A 98 -15.24 0.69 -13.08
CA LEU A 98 -14.16 1.67 -13.29
C LEU A 98 -13.47 1.52 -14.64
N LEU A 99 -13.36 0.30 -15.15
CA LEU A 99 -12.70 0.02 -16.42
C LEU A 99 -13.65 -0.73 -17.35
N ALA A 100 -13.51 -0.49 -18.66
CA ALA A 100 -14.18 -1.32 -19.65
C ALA A 100 -13.56 -2.73 -19.65
N PRO A 101 -14.32 -3.80 -19.94
CA PRO A 101 -13.77 -5.15 -20.02
C PRO A 101 -12.62 -5.26 -21.04
N LEU A 102 -12.72 -4.51 -22.14
CA LEU A 102 -11.66 -4.45 -23.15
C LEU A 102 -10.35 -3.86 -22.60
N THR A 103 -10.44 -2.83 -21.76
CA THR A 103 -9.28 -2.21 -21.12
C THR A 103 -8.58 -3.20 -20.19
N VAL A 104 -9.33 -3.92 -19.35
CA VAL A 104 -8.75 -4.93 -18.44
C VAL A 104 -8.08 -6.06 -19.23
N ARG A 105 -8.69 -6.52 -20.32
CA ARG A 105 -8.04 -7.50 -21.21
C ARG A 105 -6.76 -6.98 -21.84
N HIS A 106 -6.63 -5.68 -22.07
CA HIS A 106 -5.39 -5.08 -22.59
C HIS A 106 -4.28 -5.06 -21.52
N LEU A 107 -4.62 -4.87 -20.24
CA LEU A 107 -3.65 -4.86 -19.14
C LEU A 107 -3.06 -6.24 -18.82
N ARG A 108 -3.74 -7.33 -19.20
CA ARG A 108 -3.33 -8.72 -18.93
C ARG A 108 -2.52 -9.36 -20.07
N ARG A 109 -2.35 -8.65 -21.18
CA ARG A 109 -1.56 -9.12 -22.33
C ARG A 109 -0.08 -8.82 -22.11
#